data_AF-A0A970B9E2-F1
#
_entry.id   AF-A0A970B9E2-F1
#
_cell.length_a   1.000
_cell.length_b   1.000
_cell.length_c   1.000
_cell.angle_alpha   90.00
_cell.angle_beta   90.00
_cell.angle_gamma   90.00
#
_symmetry.space_group_name_H-M   'P 1'
#
loop_
_entity.id
_entity.type
_entity.pdbx_description
1 polymer ?
#
loop_
_entity_poly.entity_id
_entity_poly.type
_entity_poly.pdbx_seq_one_letter_code
_entity_poly.pdbx_strand_id
1 'polypeptide(L)'
;MRVLLCGLLVGSALLSACSATRRCEGDQAYQDAKTLPTPGQIPGLTVPQSPTALNIPPAPADQVPFGQKVKNPKGGTEWACLDQPPHMTGGSEEEEVIYTIKKKQKGAPDSDKAATPDDKKQP
;
A
#
# COMPACT_ATOMS: atom_id res chain seq x y z
N MET A 1 5.00 14.82 42.21
CA MET A 1 3.70 14.90 41.49
C MET A 1 3.80 15.60 40.12
N ARG A 2 4.43 16.78 39.99
CA ARG A 2 4.52 17.50 38.69
C ARG A 2 5.22 16.72 37.57
N VAL A 3 6.29 15.96 37.88
CA VAL A 3 7.03 15.18 36.87
C VAL A 3 6.22 14.00 36.33
N LEU A 4 5.40 13.37 37.18
CA LEU A 4 4.47 12.30 36.77
C LEU A 4 3.37 12.83 35.84
N LEU A 5 2.86 14.04 36.11
CA LEU A 5 1.83 14.68 35.27
C LEU A 5 2.36 15.02 33.88
N CYS A 6 3.60 15.53 33.78
CA CYS A 6 4.24 15.83 32.48
C CYS A 6 4.55 14.56 31.68
N GLY A 7 5.02 13.49 32.33
CA GLY A 7 5.29 12.21 31.66
C GLY A 7 4.02 11.59 31.06
N LEU A 8 2.89 11.70 31.76
CA LEU A 8 1.60 11.14 31.31
C LEU A 8 1.04 11.90 30.11
N LEU A 9 1.20 13.23 30.06
CA LEU A 9 0.80 14.06 28.91
C LEU A 9 1.65 13.82 27.67
N VAL A 10 2.97 13.70 27.80
CA VAL A 10 3.86 13.42 26.66
C VAL A 10 3.62 12.01 26.14
N GLY A 11 3.42 11.04 27.03
CA GLY A 11 3.09 9.66 26.66
C GLY A 11 1.80 9.57 25.83
N SER A 12 0.72 10.21 26.28
CA SER A 12 -0.55 10.16 25.55
C SER A 12 -0.50 10.87 24.19
N ALA A 13 0.26 11.95 24.06
CA ALA A 13 0.43 12.68 22.80
C ALA A 13 1.18 11.85 21.74
N LEU A 14 2.15 11.03 22.12
CA LEU A 14 2.91 10.19 21.18
C LEU A 14 2.08 8.99 20.66
N LEU A 15 1.15 8.46 21.46
CA LEU A 15 0.30 7.34 21.04
C LEU A 15 -0.77 7.76 20.02
N SER A 16 -1.28 8.99 20.07
CA SER A 16 -2.30 9.45 19.11
C SER A 16 -1.74 9.69 17.70
N ALA A 17 -0.44 9.95 17.58
CA ALA A 17 0.22 10.18 16.29
C ALA A 17 0.31 8.90 15.42
N CYS A 18 0.39 7.71 16.02
CA CYS A 18 0.50 6.45 15.27
C CYS A 18 -0.85 5.84 14.86
N SER A 19 -2.00 6.29 15.40
CA SER A 19 -3.31 5.73 15.04
C SER A 19 -3.99 6.46 13.86
N ALA A 20 -3.40 7.55 13.36
CA ALA A 20 -3.94 8.35 12.27
C ALA A 20 -3.61 7.79 10.86
N THR A 21 -3.37 6.49 10.73
CA THR A 21 -2.95 5.85 9.47
C THR A 21 -4.10 5.61 8.49
N ARG A 22 -5.38 5.75 8.90
CA ARG A 22 -6.56 5.55 8.04
C ARG A 22 -7.29 6.84 7.70
N ARG A 23 -6.60 7.77 7.02
CA ARG A 23 -7.23 9.03 6.57
C ARG A 23 -8.28 8.83 5.46
N CYS A 24 -8.29 7.69 4.79
CA CYS A 24 -9.25 7.38 3.74
C CYS A 24 -10.52 6.68 4.23
N GLU A 25 -10.64 6.45 5.54
CA GLU A 25 -11.82 5.79 6.09
C GLU A 25 -13.00 6.76 6.09
N GLY A 26 -13.95 6.50 5.18
CA GLY A 26 -15.18 7.27 5.03
C GLY A 26 -15.11 8.39 4.00
N ASP A 27 -16.26 9.03 3.80
CA ASP A 27 -16.43 10.10 2.82
C ASP A 27 -15.72 11.37 3.27
N GLN A 28 -15.08 12.05 2.32
CA GLN A 28 -14.40 13.31 2.58
C GLN A 28 -15.26 14.46 2.07
N ALA A 29 -15.30 15.58 2.80
CA ALA A 29 -16.16 16.72 2.46
C ALA A 29 -15.92 17.27 1.03
N TYR A 30 -14.72 17.09 0.47
CA TYR A 30 -14.41 17.50 -0.90
C TYR A 30 -15.00 16.58 -1.98
N GLN A 31 -15.33 15.32 -1.66
CA GLN A 31 -15.94 14.38 -2.61
C GLN A 31 -17.39 14.78 -2.94
N ASP A 32 -18.09 15.39 -1.97
CA ASP A 32 -19.46 15.88 -2.13
C ASP A 32 -19.56 17.38 -2.47
N ALA A 33 -18.42 18.04 -2.68
CA ALA A 33 -18.39 19.47 -2.93
C ALA A 33 -19.03 19.78 -4.30
N LYS A 34 -20.16 20.50 -4.27
CA LYS A 34 -20.86 20.91 -5.48
C LYS A 34 -20.09 22.02 -6.20
N THR A 35 -19.92 21.85 -7.52
CA THR A 35 -19.40 22.90 -8.38
C THR A 35 -20.33 24.11 -8.36
N LEU A 36 -19.76 25.30 -8.21
CA LEU A 36 -20.53 26.55 -8.29
C LEU A 36 -21.05 26.73 -9.73
N PRO A 37 -22.27 27.28 -9.89
CA PRO A 37 -22.79 27.57 -11.22
C PRO A 37 -21.93 28.65 -11.89
N THR A 38 -21.78 28.54 -13.22
CA THR A 38 -21.12 29.57 -14.01
C THR A 38 -21.83 30.91 -13.83
N PRO A 39 -21.10 32.02 -13.61
CA PRO A 39 -21.71 33.35 -13.57
C PRO A 39 -22.56 33.61 -14.82
N GLY A 40 -23.74 34.19 -14.64
CA GLY A 40 -24.62 34.55 -15.75
C GLY A 40 -23.98 35.58 -16.68
N GLN A 41 -24.35 35.56 -17.96
CA GLN A 41 -23.94 36.59 -18.91
C GLN A 41 -24.81 37.84 -18.74
N ILE A 42 -24.17 39.01 -18.68
CA ILE A 42 -24.87 40.30 -18.68
C ILE A 42 -24.88 40.83 -20.13
N PRO A 43 -26.03 41.29 -20.66
CA PRO A 43 -26.09 41.85 -22.00
C PRO A 43 -25.04 42.97 -22.20
N GLY A 44 -24.21 42.84 -23.25
CA GLY A 44 -23.13 43.78 -23.55
C GLY A 44 -21.81 43.53 -22.83
N LEU A 45 -21.74 42.55 -21.91
CA LEU A 45 -20.51 42.18 -21.20
C LEU A 45 -20.12 40.74 -21.53
N THR A 46 -18.94 40.56 -22.14
CA THR A 46 -18.40 39.23 -22.45
C THR A 46 -17.34 38.86 -21.43
N VAL A 47 -17.39 37.62 -20.92
CA VAL A 47 -16.32 37.08 -20.09
C VAL A 47 -15.25 36.52 -21.02
N PRO A 48 -14.02 37.10 -21.03
CA PRO A 48 -12.97 36.59 -21.90
C PRO A 48 -12.54 35.20 -21.44
N GLN A 49 -12.59 34.23 -22.35
CA GLN A 49 -11.98 32.91 -22.17
C GLN A 49 -10.46 33.07 -22.25
N SER A 50 -9.77 32.94 -21.12
CA SER A 50 -8.31 32.90 -21.13
C SER A 50 -7.82 31.49 -21.45
N PRO A 51 -6.83 31.32 -22.35
CA PRO A 51 -6.20 30.02 -22.56
C PRO A 51 -5.42 29.52 -21.33
N THR A 52 -5.13 30.40 -20.37
CA THR A 52 -4.53 30.06 -19.07
C THR A 52 -5.56 29.92 -17.95
N ALA A 53 -6.85 30.04 -18.25
CA ALA A 53 -7.89 29.81 -17.26
C ALA A 53 -7.93 28.34 -16.85
N LEU A 54 -8.12 28.10 -15.55
CA LEU A 54 -8.33 26.77 -15.02
C LEU A 54 -9.67 26.23 -15.53
N ASN A 55 -9.62 25.24 -16.42
CA ASN A 55 -10.80 24.54 -16.92
C ASN A 55 -10.96 23.22 -16.16
N ILE A 56 -12.09 23.08 -15.49
CA ILE A 56 -12.45 21.83 -14.79
C ILE A 56 -13.07 20.89 -15.83
N PRO A 57 -12.52 19.69 -16.05
CA PRO A 57 -13.11 18.72 -16.97
C PRO A 57 -14.49 18.24 -16.47
N PRO A 58 -15.33 17.68 -17.36
CA PRO A 58 -16.57 17.06 -16.94
C PRO A 58 -16.31 15.93 -15.92
N ALA A 59 -17.26 15.74 -15.01
CA ALA A 59 -17.17 14.68 -14.00
C ALA A 59 -17.05 13.30 -14.68
N PRO A 60 -16.19 12.41 -14.17
CA PRO A 60 -16.08 11.04 -14.69
C PRO A 60 -17.39 10.28 -14.50
N ALA A 61 -17.62 9.28 -15.36
CA ALA A 61 -18.81 8.43 -15.29
C ALA A 61 -18.87 7.61 -13.99
N ASP A 62 -17.71 7.14 -13.54
CA ASP A 62 -17.55 6.35 -12.33
C ASP A 62 -16.82 7.15 -11.26
N GLN A 63 -17.45 7.29 -10.08
CA GLN A 63 -16.82 7.89 -8.91
C GLN A 63 -16.10 6.82 -8.11
N VAL A 64 -14.77 6.92 -8.02
CA VAL A 64 -13.95 6.03 -7.20
C VAL A 64 -13.75 6.68 -5.83
N PRO A 65 -14.13 6.01 -4.72
CA PRO A 65 -13.96 6.58 -3.39
C PRO A 65 -12.48 6.66 -3.02
N PHE A 66 -12.15 7.63 -2.17
CA PHE A 66 -10.78 7.81 -1.68
C PHE A 66 -10.23 6.59 -0.91
N GLY A 67 -11.11 5.81 -0.29
CA GLY A 67 -10.79 4.53 0.35
C GLY A 67 -11.88 3.49 0.10
N GLN A 68 -11.48 2.23 -0.05
CA GLN A 68 -12.40 1.11 -0.26
C GLN A 68 -12.09 -0.07 0.67
N LYS A 69 -13.13 -0.82 1.06
CA LYS A 69 -12.94 -2.06 1.82
C LYS A 69 -12.55 -3.20 0.88
N VAL A 70 -11.36 -3.76 1.09
CA VAL A 70 -10.85 -4.91 0.35
C VAL A 70 -10.70 -6.12 1.27
N LYS A 71 -10.76 -7.31 0.69
CA LYS A 71 -10.57 -8.56 1.43
C LYS A 71 -9.09 -8.90 1.48
N ASN A 72 -8.60 -9.13 2.68
CA ASN A 72 -7.21 -9.49 2.92
C ASN A 72 -7.00 -10.96 2.59
N PRO A 73 -5.76 -11.36 2.24
CA PRO A 73 -5.41 -12.77 2.04
C PRO A 73 -5.67 -13.64 3.29
N LYS A 74 -5.70 -13.05 4.49
CA LYS A 74 -6.02 -13.72 5.75
C LYS A 74 -7.53 -13.85 6.03
N GLY A 75 -8.38 -13.45 5.08
CA GLY A 75 -9.84 -13.56 5.19
C GLY A 75 -10.55 -12.42 5.93
N GLY A 76 -9.82 -11.45 6.48
CA GLY A 76 -10.37 -10.23 7.07
C GLY A 76 -10.65 -9.13 6.04
N THR A 77 -11.24 -8.02 6.48
CA THR A 77 -11.48 -6.82 5.64
C THR A 77 -10.56 -5.69 6.09
N GLU A 78 -9.87 -5.05 5.16
CA GLU A 78 -9.08 -3.83 5.39
C GLU A 78 -9.50 -2.68 4.48
N TRP A 79 -9.13 -1.47 4.87
CA TRP A 79 -9.29 -0.29 4.02
C TRP A 79 -8.06 -0.15 3.12
N ALA A 80 -8.27 -0.15 1.81
CA ALA A 80 -7.28 0.24 0.81
C ALA A 80 -7.51 1.70 0.44
N CYS A 81 -6.57 2.57 0.81
CA CYS A 81 -6.57 3.98 0.43
C CYS A 81 -5.91 4.19 -0.93
N LEU A 82 -6.43 5.11 -1.74
CA LEU A 82 -5.83 5.46 -3.05
C LEU A 82 -4.37 5.96 -2.92
N ASP A 83 -4.10 6.75 -1.87
CA ASP A 83 -2.79 7.34 -1.61
C ASP A 83 -1.84 6.41 -0.83
N GLN A 84 -2.34 5.27 -0.35
CA GLN A 84 -1.49 4.33 0.36
C GLN A 84 -0.79 3.46 -0.68
N PRO A 85 0.56 3.43 -0.68
CA PRO A 85 1.29 2.59 -1.63
C PRO A 85 0.86 1.13 -1.44
N PRO A 86 0.74 0.36 -2.54
CA PRO A 86 0.42 -1.05 -2.43
C PRO A 86 1.47 -1.75 -1.57
N HIS A 87 1.01 -2.71 -0.76
CA HIS A 87 1.92 -3.54 0.01
C HIS A 87 2.76 -4.36 -0.97
N MET A 88 4.04 -3.99 -1.09
CA MET A 88 5.03 -4.81 -1.78
C MET A 88 5.09 -6.14 -1.01
N THR A 89 4.69 -7.23 -1.65
CA THR A 89 4.93 -8.56 -1.10
C THR A 89 6.44 -8.73 -1.02
N GLY A 90 7.04 -8.60 0.16
CA GLY A 90 8.30 -9.30 0.43
C GLY A 90 7.98 -10.76 0.22
N GLY A 91 8.45 -11.33 -0.89
CA GLY A 91 7.85 -12.49 -1.53
C GLY A 91 7.52 -13.64 -0.57
N SER A 92 6.24 -13.96 -0.47
CA SER A 92 5.81 -15.34 -0.20
C SER A 92 5.94 -16.23 -1.44
N GLU A 93 6.77 -15.84 -2.42
CA GLU A 93 7.29 -16.71 -3.47
C GLU A 93 8.54 -17.47 -3.00
N GLU A 94 9.24 -17.02 -1.95
CA GLU A 94 10.37 -17.77 -1.36
C GLU A 94 9.91 -19.06 -0.65
N GLU A 95 8.71 -19.09 -0.07
CA GLU A 95 8.26 -20.24 0.73
C GLU A 95 7.79 -21.44 -0.14
N GLU A 96 7.24 -21.18 -1.34
CA GLU A 96 6.83 -22.25 -2.27
C GLU A 96 8.04 -22.88 -3.00
N VAL A 97 9.04 -22.07 -3.32
CA VAL A 97 10.31 -22.55 -3.92
C VAL A 97 11.11 -23.38 -2.90
N ILE A 98 11.17 -22.96 -1.63
CA ILE A 98 11.86 -23.73 -0.57
C ILE A 98 11.20 -25.09 -0.32
N TYR A 99 9.87 -25.19 -0.39
CA TYR A 99 9.17 -26.48 -0.27
C TYR A 99 9.49 -27.42 -1.44
N THR A 100 9.60 -26.87 -2.65
CA THR A 100 9.88 -27.64 -3.88
C THR A 100 11.33 -28.13 -3.94
N ILE A 101 12.30 -27.31 -3.49
CA ILE A 101 13.72 -27.69 -3.40
C ILE A 101 13.95 -28.78 -2.34
N LYS A 102 13.33 -28.68 -1.16
CA LYS A 102 13.45 -29.71 -0.10
C LYS A 102 12.87 -31.06 -0.51
N LYS A 103 11.82 -31.08 -1.32
CA LYS A 103 11.21 -32.32 -1.82
C LYS A 103 12.09 -33.01 -2.87
N LYS A 104 12.84 -32.25 -3.67
CA LYS A 104 13.77 -32.76 -4.68
C LYS A 104 15.06 -33.34 -4.06
N GLN A 105 15.53 -32.78 -2.94
CA GLN A 105 16.72 -33.27 -2.21
C GLN A 105 16.46 -34.53 -1.38
N LYS A 106 15.20 -34.83 -1.04
CA LYS A 106 14.84 -36.03 -0.24
C LYS A 106 14.58 -37.28 -1.07
N GLY A 107 14.81 -37.23 -2.39
CA GLY A 107 14.43 -38.28 -3.35
C GLY A 107 15.51 -38.72 -4.34
N ALA A 108 16.80 -38.43 -4.09
CA ALA A 108 17.88 -39.03 -4.85
C ALA A 108 18.39 -40.28 -4.09
N PRO A 109 18.21 -41.51 -4.62
CA PRO A 109 18.78 -42.70 -4.01
C PRO A 109 20.31 -42.67 -4.06
N ASP A 110 20.92 -43.13 -2.96
CA ASP A 110 22.34 -43.41 -2.78
C ASP A 110 22.88 -44.26 -3.94
N SER A 111 23.60 -43.63 -4.83
CA SER A 111 24.50 -44.28 -5.78
C SER A 111 25.75 -43.42 -5.85
N ASP A 112 26.78 -43.76 -5.07
CA ASP A 112 27.94 -44.39 -5.67
C ASP A 112 28.98 -44.82 -4.63
N LYS A 113 29.25 -46.12 -4.73
CA LYS A 113 30.30 -46.88 -4.07
C LYS A 113 31.66 -46.30 -4.50
N ALA A 114 32.43 -45.83 -3.54
CA ALA A 114 33.77 -45.28 -3.75
C ALA A 114 34.68 -46.28 -4.48
N ALA A 115 35.20 -45.87 -5.64
CA ALA A 115 36.42 -46.40 -6.23
C ALA A 115 37.53 -45.36 -6.00
N THR A 116 38.52 -45.71 -5.19
CA THR A 116 39.76 -44.95 -4.98
C THR A 116 40.77 -45.24 -6.08
N PRO A 117 41.51 -44.22 -6.54
CA PRO A 117 42.90 -44.44 -6.91
C PRO A 117 43.87 -43.36 -6.37
N ASP A 118 45.15 -43.70 -6.46
CA ASP A 118 46.39 -42.90 -6.28
C ASP A 118 46.91 -42.72 -4.84
N ASP A 119 47.89 -43.49 -4.33
CA ASP A 119 49.26 -43.80 -4.78
C ASP A 119 50.27 -42.66 -4.50
N LYS A 120 51.12 -42.85 -3.47
CA LYS A 120 52.60 -42.70 -3.53
C LYS A 120 53.28 -42.81 -2.15
N LYS A 121 54.26 -43.72 -2.03
CA LYS A 121 55.72 -43.41 -2.00
C LYS A 121 56.56 -44.43 -1.18
N GLN A 122 57.30 -45.28 -1.89
CA GLN A 122 58.58 -45.90 -1.49
C GLN A 122 59.69 -44.83 -1.29
N PRO A 123 60.89 -45.14 -0.75
CA PRO A 123 61.44 -46.43 -0.32
C PRO A 123 61.62 -46.58 1.20
#